data_AF-A0A6H0XK74-F1
#
_entry.id   AF-A0A6H0XK74-F1
#
_cell.length_a   1.000
_cell.length_b   1.000
_cell.length_c   1.000
_cell.angle_alpha   90.00
_cell.angle_beta   90.00
_cell.angle_gamma   90.00
#
_symmetry.space_group_name_H-M   'P 1'
#
loop_
_entity.id
_entity.type
_entity.pdbx_description
1 polymer ?
#
loop_
_entity_poly.entity_id
_entity_poly.type
_entity_poly.pdbx_seq_one_letter_code
_entity_poly.pdbx_strand_id
1 'polypeptide(L)'
;MSVKTSMPFLRRSDKWDINESYPVGATTDLKTDVVSDIVVEDVRGYEADLTFERSGIEVLKLNTVLALHDFHDQARVEEIYCVEVAEAILERLGGSSIQIFEAQVRRRDPGFPGSVVGIGGMQPALRPHIDISSEHALVKMASLNPDNAAQLQQREWICVKSEALPNTSRLGPESRTDDAVVLGSRSVDL
;
A
#
# COMPACT_ATOMS: atom_id res chain seq x y z
N MET A 1 -1.05 -11.39 21.58
CA MET A 1 -0.23 -12.62 21.47
C MET A 1 1.02 -12.26 20.69
N SER A 2 2.19 -12.77 21.07
CA SER A 2 3.44 -12.52 20.34
C SER A 2 4.07 -13.81 19.84
N VAL A 3 4.70 -13.75 18.66
CA VAL A 3 5.38 -14.89 18.03
C VAL A 3 6.79 -14.45 17.63
N LYS A 4 7.79 -15.27 17.92
CA LYS A 4 9.14 -15.07 17.42
C LYS A 4 9.29 -15.71 16.04
N THR A 5 9.89 -14.99 15.11
CA THR A 5 10.10 -15.47 13.74
C THR A 5 11.38 -14.89 13.13
N SER A 6 11.68 -15.32 11.91
CA SER A 6 12.68 -14.69 11.05
C SER A 6 12.00 -14.16 9.80
N MET A 7 12.43 -12.98 9.31
CA MET A 7 11.89 -12.38 8.09
C MET A 7 13.00 -11.84 7.20
N PRO A 8 12.82 -11.89 5.87
CA PRO A 8 13.72 -11.21 4.95
C PRO A 8 13.51 -9.69 5.02
N PHE A 9 14.59 -8.94 5.22
CA PHE A 9 14.65 -7.48 5.14
C PHE A 9 15.44 -7.05 3.92
N LEU A 10 14.91 -6.05 3.21
CA LEU A 10 15.64 -5.39 2.13
C LEU A 10 16.63 -4.38 2.74
N ARG A 11 17.88 -4.47 2.33
CA ARG A 11 18.93 -3.49 2.67
C ARG A 11 19.53 -2.93 1.40
N ARG A 12 19.97 -1.67 1.47
CA ARG A 12 20.80 -1.08 0.42
C ARG A 12 22.04 -1.96 0.25
N SER A 13 22.25 -2.42 -0.96
CA SER A 13 23.50 -3.04 -1.34
C SER A 13 24.58 -1.96 -1.45
N ASP A 14 25.85 -2.37 -1.39
CA ASP A 14 26.98 -1.47 -1.70
C ASP A 14 26.93 -0.94 -3.14
N LYS A 15 26.01 -1.45 -3.98
CA LYS A 15 25.75 -0.98 -5.34
C LYS A 15 24.78 0.20 -5.43
N TRP A 16 24.15 0.57 -4.31
CA TRP A 16 23.18 1.67 -4.24
C TRP A 16 23.83 3.00 -4.62
N ASP A 17 25.02 3.29 -4.08
CA ASP A 17 25.70 4.58 -4.27
C ASP A 17 26.46 4.70 -5.61
N ILE A 18 26.46 3.65 -6.43
CA ILE A 18 27.26 3.56 -7.67
C ILE A 18 26.44 3.44 -8.95
N ASN A 19 25.10 3.48 -8.91
CA ASN A 19 24.30 3.29 -10.13
C ASN A 19 23.84 4.57 -10.83
N GLU A 20 24.63 4.96 -11.83
CA GLU A 20 24.12 5.54 -13.06
C GLU A 20 23.39 4.45 -13.86
N SER A 21 22.06 4.51 -13.93
CA SER A 21 21.19 3.82 -14.91
C SER A 21 21.53 2.35 -15.23
N TYR A 22 20.84 1.41 -14.58
CA TYR A 22 20.99 -0.01 -14.90
C TYR A 22 20.54 -0.35 -16.33
N PRO A 23 21.30 -1.17 -17.08
CA PRO A 23 20.81 -1.78 -18.31
C PRO A 23 19.66 -2.75 -17.99
N VAL A 24 18.71 -2.87 -18.93
CA VAL A 24 17.56 -3.77 -18.84
C VAL A 24 18.05 -5.20 -18.50
N GLY A 25 17.67 -5.69 -17.31
CA GLY A 25 18.01 -7.04 -16.83
C GLY A 25 19.10 -7.13 -15.75
N ALA A 26 19.67 -6.02 -15.27
CA ALA A 26 20.65 -6.02 -14.18
C ALA A 26 20.00 -6.00 -12.77
N THR A 27 20.70 -6.66 -11.84
CA THR A 27 20.33 -6.97 -10.44
C THR A 27 19.93 -5.74 -9.62
N THR A 28 18.89 -5.90 -8.80
CA THR A 28 18.41 -4.93 -7.82
C THR A 28 19.54 -4.36 -6.97
N ASP A 29 19.50 -3.06 -6.66
CA ASP A 29 20.36 -2.38 -5.69
C ASP A 29 20.06 -2.76 -4.24
N LEU A 30 19.17 -3.73 -4.03
CA LEU A 30 18.77 -4.27 -2.74
C LEU A 30 19.41 -5.64 -2.50
N LYS A 31 19.96 -5.84 -1.31
CA LYS A 31 20.29 -7.15 -0.73
C LYS A 31 19.14 -7.58 0.16
N THR A 32 18.88 -8.89 0.24
CA THR A 32 17.92 -9.46 1.18
C THR A 32 18.68 -10.16 2.30
N ASP A 33 18.56 -9.66 3.52
CA ASP A 33 19.12 -10.29 4.71
C ASP A 33 17.99 -10.92 5.53
N VAL A 34 18.18 -12.15 6.01
CA VAL A 34 17.24 -12.75 6.97
C VAL A 34 17.57 -12.23 8.35
N VAL A 35 16.62 -11.53 8.97
CA VAL A 35 16.73 -11.06 10.35
C VAL A 35 15.98 -12.06 11.24
N SER A 36 16.70 -12.65 12.20
CA SER A 36 16.14 -13.59 13.17
C SER A 36 15.61 -12.87 14.40
N ASP A 37 14.89 -13.62 15.25
CA ASP A 37 14.43 -13.18 16.57
C ASP A 37 13.50 -11.96 16.55
N ILE A 38 12.78 -11.77 15.45
CA ILE A 38 11.76 -10.73 15.32
C ILE A 38 10.56 -11.14 16.14
N VAL A 39 10.11 -10.24 17.01
CA VAL A 39 8.85 -10.38 17.73
C VAL A 39 7.75 -9.76 16.89
N VAL A 40 6.80 -10.59 16.47
CA VAL A 40 5.57 -10.17 15.80
C VAL A 40 4.46 -10.15 16.82
N GLU A 41 3.76 -9.02 16.93
CA GLU A 41 2.68 -8.81 17.87
C GLU A 41 1.33 -8.68 17.15
N ASP A 42 0.32 -9.26 17.75
CA ASP A 42 -1.08 -9.08 17.33
C ASP A 42 -1.55 -7.67 17.73
N VAL A 43 -1.86 -6.84 16.73
CA VAL A 43 -2.24 -5.44 16.93
C VAL A 43 -3.70 -5.25 17.37
N ARG A 44 -4.51 -6.33 17.33
CA ARG A 44 -5.95 -6.24 17.62
C ARG A 44 -6.19 -5.81 19.07
N GLY A 45 -7.02 -4.79 19.26
CA GLY A 45 -7.27 -4.16 20.55
C GLY A 45 -6.26 -3.07 20.95
N TYR A 46 -5.20 -2.88 20.15
CA TYR A 46 -4.15 -1.86 20.34
C TYR A 46 -4.01 -0.98 19.08
N GLU A 47 -5.00 -0.98 18.20
CA GLU A 47 -4.97 -0.23 16.94
C GLU A 47 -4.78 1.27 17.18
N ALA A 48 -5.43 1.80 18.21
CA ALA A 48 -5.32 3.21 18.61
C ALA A 48 -3.92 3.59 19.10
N ASP A 49 -3.12 2.60 19.53
CA ASP A 49 -1.74 2.86 19.86
C ASP A 49 -0.95 3.07 18.57
N LEU A 50 -1.22 2.39 17.46
CA LEU A 50 -0.48 2.58 16.20
C LEU A 50 -0.87 3.88 15.52
N THR A 51 -0.11 4.95 15.77
CA THR A 51 -0.30 6.24 15.09
C THR A 51 0.71 6.44 13.98
N PHE A 52 0.26 7.12 12.91
CA PHE A 52 1.11 7.42 11.77
C PHE A 52 2.36 8.22 12.17
N GLU A 53 2.22 9.18 13.07
CA GLU A 53 3.31 10.06 13.51
C GLU A 53 4.38 9.30 14.32
N ARG A 54 3.98 8.27 15.07
CA ARG A 54 4.91 7.50 15.92
C ARG A 54 5.54 6.33 15.19
N SER A 55 4.75 5.65 14.36
CA SER A 55 5.12 4.34 13.82
C SER A 55 5.18 4.29 12.29
N GLY A 56 4.79 5.37 11.61
CA GLY A 56 4.66 5.40 10.14
C GLY A 56 3.50 4.55 9.62
N ILE A 57 2.70 3.96 10.51
CA ILE A 57 1.55 3.13 10.19
C ILE A 57 0.37 3.51 11.10
N GLU A 58 -0.84 3.34 10.60
CA GLU A 58 -2.06 3.55 11.36
C GLU A 58 -3.18 2.69 10.82
N VAL A 59 -4.06 2.22 11.71
CA VAL A 59 -5.22 1.41 11.35
C VAL A 59 -6.46 2.28 11.39
N LEU A 60 -7.01 2.58 10.22
CA LEU A 60 -8.27 3.32 10.09
C LEU A 60 -9.42 2.35 9.87
N LYS A 61 -10.51 2.55 10.62
CA LYS A 61 -11.74 1.80 10.40
C LYS A 61 -12.56 2.49 9.31
N LEU A 62 -12.60 1.87 8.14
CA LEU A 62 -13.45 2.31 7.05
C LEU A 62 -14.81 1.61 7.10
N ASN A 63 -15.89 2.39 7.05
CA ASN A 63 -17.25 1.87 6.93
C ASN A 63 -17.69 1.98 5.47
N THR A 64 -17.30 1.01 4.65
CA THR A 64 -17.67 1.01 3.23
C THR A 64 -19.11 0.55 3.01
N VAL A 65 -19.77 1.12 2.01
CA VAL A 65 -21.08 0.63 1.53
C VAL A 65 -20.97 -0.58 0.62
N LEU A 66 -19.77 -0.91 0.12
CA LEU A 66 -19.55 -2.06 -0.75
C LEU A 66 -19.62 -3.38 0.01
N ALA A 67 -20.33 -4.35 -0.56
CA ALA A 67 -20.26 -5.73 -0.13
C ALA A 67 -18.99 -6.40 -0.70
N LEU A 68 -18.57 -7.53 -0.10
CA LEU A 68 -17.36 -8.25 -0.53
C LEU A 68 -17.38 -8.61 -2.03
N HIS A 69 -18.54 -8.97 -2.58
CA HIS A 69 -18.67 -9.33 -3.98
C HIS A 69 -18.54 -8.12 -4.93
N ASP A 70 -18.77 -6.90 -4.44
CA ASP A 70 -18.62 -5.67 -5.24
C ASP A 70 -17.15 -5.39 -5.59
N PHE A 71 -16.20 -5.91 -4.81
CA PHE A 71 -14.76 -5.86 -5.13
C PHE A 71 -14.38 -6.72 -6.35
N HIS A 72 -15.35 -7.41 -6.96
CA HIS A 72 -15.20 -8.01 -8.29
C HIS A 72 -15.36 -7.03 -9.43
N ASP A 73 -15.99 -5.88 -9.17
CA ASP A 73 -16.24 -4.82 -10.12
C ASP A 73 -15.26 -3.67 -9.86
N GLN A 74 -14.28 -3.53 -10.75
CA GLN A 74 -13.27 -2.48 -10.65
C GLN A 74 -13.88 -1.08 -10.69
N ALA A 75 -14.97 -0.87 -11.44
CA ALA A 75 -15.62 0.44 -11.50
C ALA A 75 -16.24 0.81 -10.15
N ARG A 76 -16.88 -0.15 -9.46
CA ARG A 76 -17.41 0.07 -8.11
C ARG A 76 -16.31 0.36 -7.11
N VAL A 77 -15.17 -0.31 -7.23
CA VAL A 77 -13.99 -0.02 -6.37
C VAL A 77 -13.51 1.41 -6.61
N GLU A 78 -13.39 1.85 -7.86
CA GLU A 78 -12.90 3.19 -8.19
C GLU A 78 -13.91 4.30 -7.83
N GLU A 79 -15.19 4.12 -8.14
CA GLU A 79 -16.23 5.15 -7.99
C GLU A 79 -16.73 5.29 -6.55
N ILE A 80 -16.61 4.23 -5.74
CA ILE A 80 -17.14 4.21 -4.37
C ILE A 80 -16.01 4.02 -3.36
N TYR A 81 -15.32 2.88 -3.41
CA TYR A 81 -14.36 2.52 -2.36
C TYR A 81 -13.15 3.46 -2.31
N CYS A 82 -12.59 3.80 -3.46
CA CYS A 82 -11.47 4.74 -3.55
C CYS A 82 -11.87 6.13 -3.05
N VAL A 83 -13.13 6.55 -3.25
CA VAL A 83 -13.65 7.82 -2.73
C VAL A 83 -13.74 7.77 -1.20
N GLU A 84 -14.31 6.71 -0.63
CA GLU A 84 -14.40 6.52 0.83
C GLU A 84 -13.00 6.50 1.49
N VAL A 85 -12.04 5.81 0.86
CA VAL A 85 -10.63 5.79 1.33
C VAL A 85 -10.02 7.19 1.24
N ALA A 86 -10.23 7.88 0.13
CA ALA A 86 -9.72 9.22 -0.09
C ALA A 86 -10.22 10.19 1.00
N GLU A 87 -11.52 10.17 1.31
CA GLU A 87 -12.13 10.98 2.35
C GLU A 87 -11.55 10.66 3.74
N ALA A 88 -11.43 9.38 4.09
CA ALA A 88 -10.88 8.97 5.39
C ALA A 88 -9.41 9.40 5.57
N ILE A 89 -8.60 9.28 4.52
CA ILE A 89 -7.20 9.73 4.54
C ILE A 89 -7.14 11.26 4.64
N LEU A 90 -7.97 11.97 3.88
CA LEU A 90 -7.99 13.43 3.89
C LEU A 90 -8.37 13.98 5.27
N GLU A 91 -9.41 13.41 5.88
CA GLU A 91 -9.86 13.74 7.23
C GLU A 91 -8.75 13.45 8.25
N ARG A 92 -8.12 12.27 8.18
CA ARG A 92 -7.09 11.87 9.15
C ARG A 92 -5.82 12.72 9.05
N LEU A 93 -5.38 13.06 7.84
CA LEU A 93 -4.14 13.80 7.61
C LEU A 93 -4.33 15.32 7.59
N GLY A 94 -5.58 15.80 7.63
CA GLY A 94 -5.89 17.22 7.49
C GLY A 94 -5.36 17.78 6.16
N GLY A 95 -5.62 17.07 5.07
CA GLY A 95 -5.28 17.50 3.72
C GLY A 95 -6.39 18.34 3.05
N SER A 96 -6.07 18.96 1.92
CA SER A 96 -6.95 19.77 1.05
C SER A 96 -7.26 19.06 -0.26
N SER A 97 -6.45 18.08 -0.66
CA SER A 97 -6.70 17.23 -1.83
C SER A 97 -5.96 15.91 -1.71
N ILE A 98 -6.50 14.90 -2.39
CA ILE A 98 -5.93 13.56 -2.53
C ILE A 98 -6.02 13.13 -3.99
N GLN A 99 -4.98 12.49 -4.48
CA GLN A 99 -4.94 11.87 -5.81
C GLN A 99 -4.54 10.41 -5.68
N ILE A 100 -5.47 9.52 -6.03
CA ILE A 100 -5.21 8.09 -6.15
C ILE A 100 -4.70 7.83 -7.57
N PHE A 101 -3.50 7.29 -7.68
CA PHE A 101 -2.87 7.00 -8.98
C PHE A 101 -2.79 5.50 -9.30
N GLU A 102 -3.05 4.64 -8.31
CA GLU A 102 -3.10 3.19 -8.48
C GLU A 102 -4.02 2.56 -7.42
N ALA A 103 -4.98 1.75 -7.87
CA ALA A 103 -5.83 0.94 -7.03
C ALA A 103 -5.92 -0.47 -7.63
N GLN A 104 -5.56 -1.48 -6.85
CA GLN A 104 -5.57 -2.86 -7.31
C GLN A 104 -6.32 -3.75 -6.32
N VAL A 105 -7.27 -4.53 -6.85
CA VAL A 105 -7.83 -5.66 -6.11
C VAL A 105 -6.94 -6.88 -6.33
N ARG A 106 -6.35 -7.38 -5.25
CA ARG A 106 -5.55 -8.60 -5.28
C ARG A 106 -6.41 -9.80 -4.88
N ARG A 107 -6.27 -10.91 -5.59
CA ARG A 107 -6.99 -12.16 -5.31
C ARG A 107 -6.02 -13.32 -5.34
N ARG A 108 -6.11 -14.16 -4.32
CA ARG A 108 -5.31 -15.35 -4.23
C ARG A 108 -5.89 -16.44 -5.12
N ASP A 109 -5.12 -16.87 -6.10
CA ASP A 109 -5.42 -18.11 -6.81
C ASP A 109 -5.06 -19.33 -5.94
N PRO A 110 -5.78 -20.47 -6.05
CA PRO A 110 -5.47 -21.69 -5.30
C PRO A 110 -4.04 -22.20 -5.49
N GLY A 111 -3.41 -21.88 -6.62
CA GLY A 111 -2.01 -22.24 -6.92
C GLY A 111 -0.96 -21.30 -6.31
N PHE A 112 -1.34 -20.22 -5.64
CA PHE A 112 -0.42 -19.28 -5.01
C PHE A 112 0.33 -19.93 -3.82
N PRO A 113 1.64 -19.71 -3.66
CA PRO A 113 2.50 -18.74 -4.37
C PRO A 113 3.17 -19.29 -5.64
N GLY A 114 2.89 -20.54 -6.05
CA GLY A 114 3.56 -21.21 -7.17
C GLY A 114 2.94 -20.97 -8.55
N SER A 115 1.78 -20.33 -8.64
CA SER A 115 1.10 -20.05 -9.91
C SER A 115 1.70 -18.84 -10.64
N VAL A 116 1.93 -18.98 -11.94
CA VAL A 116 2.27 -17.86 -12.83
C VAL A 116 1.07 -16.92 -12.90
N VAL A 117 1.32 -15.62 -12.74
CA VAL A 117 0.36 -14.53 -12.95
C VAL A 117 -0.38 -14.77 -14.27
N GLY A 118 -1.71 -14.89 -14.28
CA GLY A 118 -2.40 -14.94 -15.57
C GLY A 118 -3.86 -15.38 -15.67
N ILE A 119 -4.49 -15.99 -14.65
CA ILE A 119 -5.85 -16.53 -14.85
C ILE A 119 -6.90 -15.90 -13.89
N GLY A 120 -6.52 -15.37 -12.73
CA GLY A 120 -7.47 -14.81 -11.74
C GLY A 120 -7.32 -13.32 -11.38
N GLY A 121 -6.32 -12.62 -11.95
CA GLY A 121 -5.98 -11.24 -11.59
C GLY A 121 -4.64 -11.10 -10.86
N MET A 122 -4.42 -9.96 -10.22
CA MET A 122 -3.19 -9.67 -9.48
C MET A 122 -3.13 -10.51 -8.20
N GLN A 123 -2.03 -11.25 -8.00
CA GLN A 123 -1.85 -12.05 -6.79
C GLN A 123 -1.55 -11.18 -5.57
N PRO A 124 -1.79 -11.69 -4.34
CA PRO A 124 -1.32 -11.04 -3.12
C PRO A 124 0.17 -10.74 -3.18
N ALA A 125 0.57 -9.61 -2.62
CA ALA A 125 1.97 -9.28 -2.50
C ALA A 125 2.62 -10.22 -1.48
N LEU A 126 3.76 -10.82 -1.83
CA LEU A 126 4.51 -11.67 -0.90
C LEU A 126 5.22 -10.88 0.19
N ARG A 127 5.37 -9.56 0.00
CA ARG A 127 6.10 -8.66 0.88
C ARG A 127 5.45 -7.28 0.87
N PRO A 128 5.31 -6.62 2.02
CA PRO A 128 5.08 -5.18 2.07
C PRO A 128 6.20 -4.45 1.33
N HIS A 129 5.84 -3.44 0.56
CA HIS A 129 6.76 -2.67 -0.28
C HIS A 129 6.18 -1.27 -0.50
N ILE A 130 7.01 -0.25 -0.60
CA ILE A 130 6.62 1.05 -1.15
C ILE A 130 7.41 1.20 -2.45
N ASP A 131 6.71 1.13 -3.59
CA ASP A 131 7.34 1.05 -4.92
C ASP A 131 7.61 2.42 -5.56
N ILE A 132 7.51 3.50 -4.78
CA ILE A 132 7.65 4.86 -5.31
C ILE A 132 8.65 5.67 -4.49
N SER A 133 9.65 6.21 -5.19
CA SER A 133 10.56 7.22 -4.64
C SER A 133 9.93 8.60 -4.73
N SER A 134 10.51 9.57 -4.03
CA SER A 134 10.09 10.96 -4.10
C SER A 134 10.16 11.52 -5.53
N GLU A 135 11.22 11.20 -6.26
CA GLU A 135 11.43 11.61 -7.65
C GLU A 135 10.38 10.98 -8.57
N HIS A 136 10.11 9.68 -8.40
CA HIS A 136 9.09 9.02 -9.20
C HIS A 136 7.67 9.54 -8.89
N ALA A 137 7.39 9.90 -7.63
CA ALA A 137 6.13 10.55 -7.25
C ALA A 137 5.94 11.90 -7.98
N LEU A 138 7.00 12.71 -8.09
CA LEU A 138 6.95 13.99 -8.83
C LEU A 138 6.70 13.78 -10.33
N VAL A 139 7.32 12.77 -10.94
CA VAL A 139 7.09 12.41 -12.35
C VAL A 139 5.64 11.95 -12.54
N LYS A 140 5.14 11.08 -11.65
CA LYS A 140 3.77 10.59 -11.70
C LYS A 140 2.76 11.74 -11.54
N MET A 141 2.99 12.62 -10.56
CA MET A 141 2.19 13.82 -10.33
C MET A 141 2.13 14.71 -11.57
N ALA A 142 3.26 14.97 -12.23
CA ALA A 142 3.27 15.76 -13.46
C ALA A 142 2.52 15.07 -14.60
N SER A 143 2.67 13.75 -14.75
CA SER A 143 2.00 12.99 -15.81
C SER A 143 0.48 12.95 -15.68
N LEU A 144 -0.04 12.94 -14.44
CA LEU A 144 -1.47 12.87 -14.16
C LEU A 144 -2.14 14.24 -14.15
N ASN A 145 -1.36 15.32 -13.97
CA ASN A 145 -1.89 16.67 -13.87
C ASN A 145 -1.11 17.64 -14.76
N PRO A 146 -1.11 17.45 -16.08
CA PRO A 146 -0.27 18.25 -17.00
C PRO A 146 -0.54 19.75 -16.91
N ASP A 147 -1.77 20.15 -16.58
CA ASP A 147 -2.19 21.55 -16.57
C ASP A 147 -1.77 22.32 -15.31
N ASN A 148 -1.52 21.63 -14.19
CA ASN A 148 -1.20 22.26 -12.89
C ASN A 148 -0.01 21.62 -12.15
N ALA A 149 0.76 20.74 -12.82
CA ALA A 149 1.90 20.02 -12.27
C ALA A 149 2.87 20.94 -11.50
N ALA A 150 3.25 22.08 -12.10
CA ALA A 150 4.18 23.02 -11.50
C ALA A 150 3.67 23.62 -10.17
N GLN A 151 2.35 23.80 -10.04
CA GLN A 151 1.75 24.29 -8.79
C GLN A 151 1.69 23.16 -7.75
N LEU A 152 1.28 21.95 -8.14
CA LEU A 152 1.22 20.80 -7.23
C LEU A 152 2.60 20.42 -6.68
N GLN A 153 3.65 20.48 -7.50
CA GLN A 153 5.02 20.17 -7.09
C GLN A 153 5.61 21.16 -6.08
N GLN A 154 5.04 22.36 -5.96
CA GLN A 154 5.43 23.36 -4.96
C GLN A 154 4.76 23.14 -3.59
N ARG A 155 3.78 22.24 -3.50
CA ARG A 155 3.04 21.97 -2.27
C ARG A 155 3.79 20.98 -1.39
N GLU A 156 3.48 20.97 -0.11
CA GLU A 156 3.85 19.85 0.74
C GLU A 156 2.98 18.64 0.40
N TRP A 157 3.62 17.53 0.09
CA TRP A 157 2.95 16.28 -0.24
C TRP A 157 3.56 15.12 0.53
N ILE A 158 2.75 14.09 0.72
CA ILE A 158 3.16 12.79 1.25
C ILE A 158 2.61 11.72 0.32
N CYS A 159 3.34 10.62 0.16
CA CYS A 159 2.83 9.43 -0.49
C CYS A 159 2.58 8.37 0.58
N VAL A 160 1.31 8.00 0.77
CA VAL A 160 0.89 6.96 1.73
C VAL A 160 0.51 5.71 0.96
N LYS A 161 0.77 4.52 1.51
CA LYS A 161 0.18 3.22 1.17
C LYS A 161 -0.92 2.91 2.20
N SER A 162 -2.17 2.68 1.80
CA SER A 162 -3.24 2.08 2.64
C SER A 162 -3.20 0.56 2.49
N GLU A 163 -4.22 -0.21 2.82
CA GLU A 163 -4.12 -1.36 3.76
C GLU A 163 -5.50 -2.01 4.04
N ALA A 164 -6.41 -2.12 3.06
CA ALA A 164 -7.76 -2.65 3.23
C ALA A 164 -7.85 -4.16 3.50
N LEU A 165 -8.39 -4.52 4.68
CA LEU A 165 -8.77 -5.88 5.06
C LEU A 165 -10.29 -5.98 5.24
N PRO A 166 -11.01 -6.85 4.52
CA PRO A 166 -12.40 -7.11 4.83
C PRO A 166 -12.51 -7.73 6.23
N ASN A 167 -13.43 -7.19 7.06
CA ASN A 167 -13.64 -7.67 8.41
C ASN A 167 -14.20 -9.12 8.39
N THR A 168 -13.35 -10.10 8.71
CA THR A 168 -13.66 -11.54 8.68
C THR A 168 -14.44 -12.05 9.88
N SER A 169 -14.83 -11.19 10.83
CA SER A 169 -15.60 -11.60 12.02
C SER A 169 -16.98 -12.24 11.73
N ARG A 170 -17.39 -12.34 10.45
CA ARG A 170 -18.60 -13.03 9.98
C ARG A 170 -18.37 -14.27 9.13
N LEU A 171 -17.13 -14.70 8.89
CA LEU A 171 -16.84 -15.87 8.06
C LEU A 171 -16.20 -16.97 8.89
N GLY A 172 -16.70 -18.20 8.71
CA GLY A 172 -16.23 -19.39 9.42
C GLY A 172 -14.75 -19.70 9.15
N PRO A 173 -14.17 -20.67 9.87
CA PRO A 173 -12.72 -20.95 9.89
C PRO A 173 -12.08 -21.37 8.55
N GLU A 174 -12.87 -21.47 7.48
CA GLU A 174 -12.48 -22.03 6.18
C GLU A 174 -12.16 -20.97 5.10
N SER A 175 -12.32 -19.67 5.37
CA SER A 175 -12.04 -18.61 4.38
C SER A 175 -11.01 -17.60 4.90
N ARG A 176 -9.73 -17.97 4.84
CA ARG A 176 -8.58 -17.09 5.04
C ARG A 176 -7.95 -16.77 3.70
N THR A 177 -8.17 -15.57 3.17
CA THR A 177 -7.34 -15.00 2.10
C THR A 177 -7.35 -13.45 2.13
N ASP A 178 -6.26 -12.90 2.68
CA ASP A 178 -5.28 -11.94 2.15
C ASP A 178 -5.70 -10.56 1.57
N ASP A 179 -5.47 -9.52 2.38
CA ASP A 179 -4.66 -8.28 2.26
C ASP A 179 -4.60 -7.46 0.94
N ALA A 180 -5.04 -6.17 0.99
CA ALA A 180 -4.93 -5.20 -0.12
C ALA A 180 -4.54 -3.78 0.36
N VAL A 181 -3.80 -2.97 -0.45
CA VAL A 181 -3.27 -1.61 -0.12
C VAL A 181 -3.89 -0.51 -0.98
N VAL A 182 -4.15 0.72 -0.49
CA VAL A 182 -4.53 1.90 -1.34
C VAL A 182 -3.71 3.19 -1.09
N LEU A 183 -2.98 3.73 -2.07
CA LEU A 183 -2.13 4.91 -1.85
C LEU A 183 -2.88 6.27 -1.87
N GLY A 184 -2.54 7.23 -1.00
CA GLY A 184 -3.18 8.56 -0.91
C GLY A 184 -2.18 9.73 -0.68
N SER A 185 -2.46 10.91 -1.24
CA SER A 185 -1.67 12.14 -1.09
C SER A 185 -2.35 13.21 -0.22
N ARG A 186 -1.54 13.99 0.52
CA ARG A 186 -1.95 15.20 1.26
C ARG A 186 -1.63 16.42 0.42
N SER A 187 -2.42 17.47 0.63
CA SER A 187 -2.14 18.83 0.20
C SER A 187 -2.62 19.76 1.30
N VAL A 188 -2.09 20.96 1.53
CA VAL A 188 -2.70 21.94 2.46
C VAL A 188 -2.58 23.31 1.79
N ASP A 189 -3.66 24.09 1.79
CA ASP A 189 -3.61 25.52 1.48
C ASP A 189 -3.65 26.27 2.82
N LEU A 190 -2.71 27.21 3.00
CA LEU A 190 -2.80 28.28 3.99
C LEU A 190 -3.16 29.57 3.26
#